data_AF-A0A397F3X6-F1
#
_entry.id   AF-A0A397F3X6-F1
#
_cell.length_a   1.000
_cell.length_b   1.000
_cell.length_c   1.000
_cell.angle_alpha   90.00
_cell.angle_beta   90.00
_cell.angle_gamma   90.00
#
_symmetry.space_group_name_H-M   'P 1'
#
loop_
_entity.id
_entity.type
_entity.pdbx_description
1 polymer ?
#
loop_
_entity_poly.entity_id
_entity_poly.type
_entity_poly.pdbx_seq_one_letter_code
_entity_poly.pdbx_strand_id
1 'polypeptide(L)'
;MSSDPGATAAPTLSEKTLARRRYFRDKQREYRRKLNVEGAAIDAELVHLRSIRDRLRAMEHPPEREASDGPLSWRSIATVFKREAHRVLTDRQSLVTQTQEYRTLMQAMQRFVVMNIPLRMSRSNAWYCATLAAEPSARTLGKEWLTQQLYHNMHEPFASFPAVSYDNEFFHIDVQSWDDDDPPFMYMERMQYSLPGTVHMFRRLVESKMQAVLFSNDVEMASPN
;
A
#
# COMPACT_ATOMS: atom_id res chain seq x y z
N MET A 1 -69.96 -13.88 57.61
CA MET A 1 -70.20 -14.37 56.23
C MET A 1 -68.94 -13.99 55.44
N SER A 2 -68.02 -14.94 55.26
CA SER A 2 -67.91 -15.83 54.09
C SER A 2 -67.16 -15.12 52.95
N SER A 3 -65.84 -15.32 52.87
CA SER A 3 -65.09 -15.97 51.76
C SER A 3 -64.87 -15.01 50.57
N ASP A 4 -63.71 -14.89 49.93
CA ASP A 4 -62.88 -15.98 49.39
C ASP A 4 -61.49 -15.43 48.93
N PRO A 5 -60.64 -16.15 48.17
CA PRO A 5 -59.28 -16.49 48.58
C PRO A 5 -58.22 -15.96 47.59
N GLY A 6 -56.94 -16.19 47.88
CA GLY A 6 -55.91 -15.89 46.87
C GLY A 6 -54.51 -15.74 47.42
N ALA A 7 -54.10 -16.63 48.35
CA ALA A 7 -52.69 -16.78 48.64
C ALA A 7 -52.02 -17.43 47.41
N THR A 8 -51.56 -16.61 46.48
CA THR A 8 -50.68 -17.00 45.39
C THR A 8 -49.44 -17.62 46.02
N ALA A 9 -49.38 -18.95 46.04
CA ALA A 9 -48.22 -19.69 46.49
C ALA A 9 -47.03 -19.29 45.61
N ALA A 10 -46.12 -18.47 46.15
CA ALA A 10 -44.85 -18.18 45.52
C ALA A 10 -44.10 -19.51 45.33
N PRO A 11 -43.65 -19.86 44.12
CA PRO A 11 -43.00 -21.14 43.87
C PRO A 11 -41.73 -21.21 44.74
N THR A 12 -41.68 -22.19 45.64
CA THR A 12 -40.55 -22.45 46.52
C THR A 12 -39.34 -22.79 45.65
N LEU A 13 -38.44 -21.82 45.48
CA LEU A 13 -37.21 -21.99 44.72
C LEU A 13 -36.38 -23.11 45.36
N SER A 14 -36.06 -24.14 44.58
CA SER A 14 -35.16 -25.22 45.00
C SER A 14 -33.89 -24.66 45.64
N GLU A 15 -33.43 -25.28 46.73
CA GLU A 15 -32.20 -24.89 47.45
C GLU A 15 -30.99 -24.74 46.53
N LYS A 16 -30.91 -25.57 45.48
CA LYS A 16 -29.88 -25.50 44.43
C LYS A 16 -29.88 -24.14 43.71
N THR A 17 -31.06 -23.60 43.42
CA THR A 17 -31.23 -22.29 42.76
C THR A 17 -30.85 -21.14 43.71
N LEU A 18 -31.19 -21.25 45.00
CA LEU A 18 -30.79 -20.27 46.02
C LEU A 18 -29.28 -20.28 46.25
N ALA A 19 -28.66 -21.46 46.33
CA ALA A 19 -27.21 -21.63 46.44
C ALA A 19 -26.48 -21.04 45.23
N ARG A 20 -26.98 -21.29 44.01
CA ARG A 20 -26.41 -20.73 42.77
C ARG A 20 -26.46 -19.20 42.74
N ARG A 21 -27.58 -18.60 43.18
CA ARG A 21 -27.72 -17.13 43.28
C ARG A 21 -26.75 -16.53 44.30
N ARG A 22 -26.58 -17.16 45.46
CA ARG A 22 -25.60 -16.74 46.48
C ARG A 22 -24.18 -16.78 45.90
N TYR A 23 -23.81 -17.89 45.26
CA TYR A 23 -22.50 -18.04 44.61
C TYR A 23 -22.20 -16.94 43.59
N PHE A 24 -23.11 -16.66 42.65
CA PHE A 24 -22.88 -15.60 41.66
C PHE A 24 -22.79 -14.21 42.27
N ARG A 25 -23.63 -13.93 43.27
CA ARG A 25 -23.58 -12.66 44.01
C ARG A 25 -22.25 -12.48 44.72
N ASP A 26 -21.77 -13.51 45.40
CA ASP A 26 -20.52 -13.45 46.16
C ASP A 26 -19.32 -13.39 45.21
N LYS A 27 -19.35 -14.11 44.08
CA LYS A 27 -18.35 -14.01 43.00
C LYS A 27 -18.26 -12.60 42.43
N GLN A 28 -19.40 -11.93 42.21
CA GLN A 28 -19.42 -10.58 41.68
C GLN A 28 -19.01 -9.53 42.72
N ARG A 29 -19.31 -9.76 44.00
CA ARG A 29 -18.79 -8.94 45.11
C ARG A 29 -17.27 -9.04 45.22
N GLU A 30 -16.72 -10.24 45.12
CA GLU A 30 -15.27 -10.48 45.15
C GLU A 30 -14.58 -9.78 43.98
N TYR A 31 -15.14 -9.92 42.78
CA TYR A 31 -14.62 -9.24 41.59
C TYR A 31 -14.59 -7.71 41.75
N ARG A 32 -15.69 -7.11 42.23
CA ARG A 32 -15.74 -5.66 42.50
C ARG A 32 -14.75 -5.24 43.59
N ARG A 33 -14.56 -6.07 44.62
CA ARG A 33 -13.58 -5.77 45.67
C ARG A 33 -12.15 -5.72 45.10
N LYS A 34 -11.77 -6.68 44.27
CA LYS A 34 -10.45 -6.70 43.62
C LYS A 34 -10.22 -5.46 42.76
N LEU A 35 -11.18 -5.11 41.90
CA LEU A 35 -11.09 -3.90 41.07
C LEU A 35 -10.96 -2.62 41.91
N ASN A 36 -11.71 -2.51 43.01
CA ASN A 36 -11.64 -1.33 43.88
C ASN A 36 -10.27 -1.24 44.60
N VAL A 37 -9.70 -2.36 45.01
CA VAL A 37 -8.36 -2.40 45.62
C VAL A 37 -7.28 -2.00 44.61
N GLU A 38 -7.35 -2.52 43.38
CA GLU A 38 -6.44 -2.15 42.29
C GLU A 38 -6.56 -0.66 41.93
N GLY A 39 -7.79 -0.15 41.81
CA GLY A 39 -8.04 1.27 41.57
C GLY A 39 -7.47 2.16 42.68
N ALA A 40 -7.70 1.80 43.94
CA ALA A 40 -7.16 2.54 45.09
C ALA A 40 -5.62 2.52 45.15
N ALA A 41 -4.98 1.43 44.73
CA ALA A 41 -3.53 1.34 44.66
C ALA A 41 -2.95 2.27 43.59
N ILE A 42 -3.57 2.32 42.40
CA ILE A 42 -3.16 3.22 41.31
C ILE A 42 -3.36 4.69 41.71
N ASP A 43 -4.49 5.02 42.35
CA ASP A 43 -4.75 6.37 42.84
C ASP A 43 -3.72 6.82 43.88
N ALA A 44 -3.32 5.91 44.79
CA ALA A 44 -2.27 6.18 45.78
C ALA A 44 -0.90 6.43 45.11
N GLU A 45 -0.56 5.66 44.08
CA GLU A 45 0.67 5.85 43.30
C GLU A 45 0.68 7.20 42.58
N LEU A 46 -0.45 7.59 41.98
CA LEU A 46 -0.58 8.91 41.34
C LEU A 46 -0.39 10.06 42.33
N VAL A 47 -0.95 9.95 43.54
CA VAL A 47 -0.75 10.95 44.60
C VAL A 47 0.72 11.01 45.01
N HIS A 48 1.38 9.86 45.16
CA HIS A 48 2.80 9.78 45.51
C HIS A 48 3.70 10.42 44.44
N LEU A 49 3.51 10.07 43.17
CA LEU A 49 4.27 10.61 42.04
C LEU A 49 4.05 12.12 41.88
N ARG A 50 2.83 12.61 42.08
CA ARG A 50 2.54 14.05 42.09
C ARG A 50 3.30 14.75 43.22
N SER A 51 3.33 14.18 44.43
CA SER A 51 4.12 14.74 45.54
C SER A 51 5.61 14.80 45.23
N ILE A 52 6.19 13.75 44.63
CA ILE A 52 7.60 13.74 44.23
C ILE A 52 7.87 14.85 43.22
N ARG A 53 7.04 14.96 42.18
CA ARG A 53 7.16 16.02 41.16
C ARG A 53 7.10 17.40 41.80
N ASP A 54 6.17 17.62 42.72
CA ASP A 54 5.98 18.94 43.35
C ASP A 54 7.14 19.30 44.28
N ARG A 55 7.73 18.32 44.99
CA ARG A 55 8.98 18.51 45.75
C ARG A 55 10.16 18.85 44.85
N LEU A 56 10.30 18.17 43.71
CA LEU A 56 11.35 18.45 42.74
C LEU A 56 11.20 19.85 42.14
N ARG A 57 9.98 20.29 41.84
CA ARG A 57 9.70 21.67 41.39
C ARG A 57 10.00 22.70 42.47
N ALA A 58 9.67 22.41 43.73
CA ALA A 58 10.01 23.28 44.85
C ALA A 58 11.52 23.38 45.08
N MET A 59 12.27 22.31 44.78
CA MET A 59 13.74 22.31 44.81
C MET A 59 14.38 23.00 43.60
N GLU A 60 13.72 23.01 42.43
CA GLU A 60 14.18 23.74 41.24
C GLU A 60 14.13 25.27 41.39
N HIS A 61 13.37 25.79 42.37
CA HIS A 61 13.27 27.23 42.66
C HIS A 61 13.76 27.60 44.06
N PRO A 62 15.09 27.70 44.30
CA PRO A 62 15.60 28.58 45.35
C PRO A 62 15.24 30.03 45.01
N PRO A 63 14.96 30.92 45.98
CA PRO A 63 14.92 32.34 45.71
C PRO A 63 16.29 32.73 45.15
N GLU A 64 16.28 33.27 43.93
CA GLU A 64 17.44 33.67 43.17
C GLU A 64 18.37 34.51 44.04
N ARG A 65 19.43 33.89 44.57
CA ARG A 65 20.68 34.62 44.74
C ARG A 65 21.17 34.80 43.32
N GLU A 66 20.93 36.00 42.81
CA GLU A 66 21.53 36.60 41.63
C GLU A 66 23.05 36.37 41.64
N ALA A 67 23.48 35.16 41.30
CA ALA A 67 24.77 34.98 40.66
C ALA A 67 24.55 35.52 39.26
N SER A 68 25.09 36.71 39.04
CA SER A 68 25.14 37.44 37.78
C SER A 68 25.39 36.53 36.57
N ASP A 69 24.33 35.97 36.01
CA ASP A 69 24.31 35.47 34.65
C ASP A 69 23.84 36.66 33.82
N GLY A 70 24.68 37.12 32.89
CA GLY A 70 24.34 38.20 31.97
C GLY A 70 23.10 37.90 31.12
N PRO A 71 22.85 38.65 30.04
CA PRO A 71 21.57 38.61 29.29
C PRO A 71 21.09 37.24 28.77
N LEU A 72 21.89 36.16 28.88
CA LEU A 72 21.51 34.79 28.59
C LEU A 72 22.10 33.81 29.62
N SER A 73 21.24 33.03 30.30
CA SER A 73 21.69 31.94 31.18
C SER A 73 22.22 30.74 30.37
N TRP A 74 23.21 30.02 30.90
CA TRP A 74 23.75 28.82 30.26
C TRP A 74 22.69 27.74 30.02
N ARG A 75 21.65 27.66 30.85
CA ARG A 75 20.50 26.76 30.66
C ARG A 75 19.75 27.09 29.37
N SER A 76 19.52 28.37 29.08
CA SER A 76 18.88 28.82 27.84
C SER A 76 19.74 28.52 26.61
N ILE A 77 21.05 28.73 26.71
CA ILE A 77 21.99 28.41 25.62
C ILE A 77 22.01 26.89 25.34
N ALA A 78 22.12 26.06 26.37
CA ALA A 78 22.15 24.60 26.23
C ALA A 78 20.85 24.02 25.66
N THR A 79 19.69 24.59 26.01
CA THR A 79 18.40 24.12 25.46
C THR A 79 18.27 24.42 23.97
N VAL A 80 18.74 25.59 23.51
CA VAL A 80 18.81 25.91 22.08
C VAL A 80 19.72 24.92 21.36
N PHE A 81 20.96 24.72 21.82
CA PHE A 81 21.87 23.76 21.18
C PHE A 81 21.32 22.35 21.14
N LYS A 82 20.68 21.88 22.22
CA LYS A 82 20.04 20.56 22.26
C LYS A 82 18.94 20.44 21.19
N ARG A 83 18.09 21.46 21.04
CA ARG A 83 17.02 21.47 20.05
C ARG A 83 17.57 21.51 18.62
N GLU A 84 18.53 22.39 18.36
CA GLU A 84 19.13 22.54 17.03
C GLU A 84 19.92 21.28 16.65
N ALA A 85 20.67 20.67 17.58
CA ALA A 85 21.36 19.41 17.35
C ALA A 85 20.38 18.28 17.03
N HIS A 86 19.26 18.20 17.77
CA HIS A 86 18.22 17.22 17.47
C HIS A 86 17.64 17.43 16.07
N ARG A 87 17.32 18.68 15.68
CA ARG A 87 16.81 19.01 14.34
C ARG A 87 17.81 18.62 13.25
N VAL A 88 19.08 18.95 13.42
CA VAL A 88 20.12 18.60 12.44
C VAL A 88 20.26 17.08 12.28
N LEU A 89 20.17 16.33 13.39
CA LEU A 89 20.23 14.87 13.33
C LEU A 89 19.01 14.26 12.64
N THR A 90 17.80 14.77 12.91
CA THR A 90 16.58 14.31 12.23
C THR A 90 16.60 14.65 10.74
N ASP A 91 17.02 15.87 10.40
CA ASP A 91 17.11 16.33 9.01
C ASP A 91 18.16 15.50 8.25
N ARG A 92 19.33 15.26 8.86
CA ARG A 92 20.35 14.39 8.29
C ARG A 92 19.82 12.99 8.04
N GLN A 93 19.08 12.40 9.00
CA GLN A 93 18.52 11.07 8.84
C GLN A 93 17.53 11.02 7.67
N SER A 94 16.65 12.01 7.56
CA SER A 94 15.72 12.12 6.44
C SER A 94 16.44 12.23 5.09
N LEU A 95 17.44 13.11 4.99
CA LEU A 95 18.23 13.32 3.78
C LEU A 95 19.01 12.06 3.38
N VAL A 96 19.58 11.33 4.35
CA VAL A 96 20.29 10.07 4.09
C VAL A 96 19.33 9.03 3.51
N THR A 97 18.14 8.87 4.11
CA THR A 97 17.11 7.96 3.60
C THR A 97 16.71 8.33 2.18
N GLN A 98 16.38 9.61 1.94
CA GLN A 98 15.98 10.10 0.62
C GLN A 98 17.09 9.90 -0.43
N THR A 99 18.35 10.17 -0.06
CA THR A 99 19.49 9.95 -0.96
C THR A 99 19.63 8.46 -1.32
N GLN A 100 19.40 7.58 -0.35
CA GLN A 100 19.46 6.14 -0.60
C GLN A 100 18.34 5.67 -1.53
N GLU A 101 17.12 6.16 -1.33
CA GLU A 101 15.97 5.88 -2.21
C GLU A 101 16.21 6.35 -3.66
N TYR A 102 16.75 7.56 -3.85
CA TYR A 102 17.10 8.02 -5.20
C TYR A 102 18.21 7.20 -5.84
N ARG A 103 19.19 6.74 -5.05
CA ARG A 103 20.25 5.86 -5.58
C ARG A 103 19.72 4.52 -6.03
N THR A 104 18.82 3.90 -5.26
CA THR A 104 18.21 2.62 -5.66
C THR A 104 17.34 2.79 -6.90
N LEU A 105 16.55 3.87 -6.97
CA LEU A 105 15.75 4.22 -8.14
C LEU A 105 16.61 4.44 -9.38
N MET A 106 17.68 5.23 -9.26
CA MET A 106 18.61 5.51 -10.36
C MET A 106 19.25 4.22 -10.87
N GLN A 107 19.70 3.33 -9.99
CA GLN A 107 20.28 2.05 -10.39
C GLN A 107 19.24 1.15 -11.08
N ALA A 108 18.00 1.11 -10.58
CA ALA A 108 16.93 0.36 -11.20
C ALA A 108 16.62 0.88 -12.60
N MET A 109 16.53 2.21 -12.76
CA MET A 109 16.29 2.85 -14.05
C MET A 109 17.45 2.68 -15.03
N GLN A 110 18.71 2.75 -14.55
CA GLN A 110 19.87 2.48 -15.40
C GLN A 110 19.84 1.05 -15.95
N ARG A 111 19.58 0.05 -15.10
CA ARG A 111 19.44 -1.34 -15.54
C ARG A 111 18.28 -1.50 -16.51
N PHE A 112 17.13 -0.90 -16.19
CA PHE A 112 15.95 -0.91 -17.04
C PHE A 112 16.26 -0.35 -18.44
N VAL A 113 16.87 0.83 -18.53
CA VAL A 113 17.21 1.46 -19.80
C VAL A 113 18.20 0.59 -20.58
N VAL A 114 19.25 0.06 -19.95
CA VAL A 114 20.21 -0.82 -20.63
C VAL A 114 19.56 -2.10 -21.18
N MET A 115 18.60 -2.68 -20.44
CA MET A 115 17.85 -3.86 -20.90
C MET A 115 16.85 -3.55 -22.03
N ASN A 116 16.34 -2.31 -22.10
CA ASN A 116 15.30 -1.92 -23.05
C ASN A 116 15.82 -1.08 -24.24
N ILE A 117 17.08 -0.63 -24.22
CA ILE A 117 17.74 -0.12 -25.42
C ILE A 117 18.07 -1.34 -26.28
N PRO A 118 17.51 -1.45 -27.50
CA PRO A 118 17.84 -2.56 -28.37
C PRO A 118 19.34 -2.53 -28.67
N LEU A 119 20.06 -3.59 -28.31
CA LEU A 119 21.37 -3.86 -28.88
C LEU A 119 21.16 -3.84 -30.38
N ARG A 120 21.81 -2.91 -31.08
CA ARG A 120 21.84 -2.85 -32.54
C ARG A 120 21.98 -4.29 -33.06
N MET A 121 20.93 -4.84 -33.66
CA MET A 121 20.85 -5.98 -34.60
C MET A 121 19.50 -6.70 -34.43
N SER A 122 18.44 -6.15 -35.02
CA SER A 122 17.50 -6.89 -35.88
C SER A 122 16.40 -5.91 -36.29
N ARG A 123 16.38 -5.55 -37.56
CA ARG A 123 15.30 -4.75 -38.18
C ARG A 123 14.00 -5.56 -38.36
N SER A 124 13.92 -6.74 -37.76
CA SER A 124 12.82 -7.67 -37.91
C SER A 124 12.09 -7.75 -36.56
N ASN A 125 10.87 -7.19 -36.55
CA ASN A 125 9.79 -7.42 -35.57
C ASN A 125 9.87 -6.54 -34.31
N ALA A 126 9.64 -5.24 -34.53
CA ALA A 126 9.75 -4.14 -33.57
C ALA A 126 8.56 -4.00 -32.59
N TRP A 127 8.13 -5.08 -31.95
CA TRP A 127 7.24 -5.01 -30.80
C TRP A 127 7.98 -5.56 -29.58
N TYR A 128 8.78 -4.69 -28.97
CA TYR A 128 9.63 -5.06 -27.86
C TYR A 128 8.77 -5.38 -26.63
N CYS A 129 8.79 -6.64 -26.19
CA CYS A 129 8.36 -7.01 -24.85
C CYS A 129 9.30 -6.35 -23.84
N ALA A 130 8.88 -5.22 -23.27
CA ALA A 130 9.64 -4.52 -22.25
C ALA A 130 9.37 -5.12 -20.86
N THR A 131 10.42 -5.58 -20.19
CA THR A 131 10.30 -6.04 -18.79
C THR A 131 10.39 -4.84 -17.86
N LEU A 132 9.34 -4.61 -17.07
CA LEU A 132 9.28 -3.51 -16.10
C LEU A 132 9.94 -3.90 -14.78
N ALA A 133 10.53 -2.91 -14.09
CA ALA A 133 11.05 -3.10 -12.75
C ALA A 133 9.95 -3.48 -11.75
N ALA A 134 10.29 -4.29 -10.74
CA ALA A 134 9.37 -4.63 -9.66
C ALA A 134 9.06 -3.42 -8.75
N GLU A 135 10.04 -2.52 -8.59
CA GLU A 135 9.93 -1.32 -7.76
C GLU A 135 8.91 -0.32 -8.36
N PRO A 136 7.92 0.17 -7.58
CA PRO A 136 6.81 0.96 -8.12
C PRO A 136 7.20 2.26 -8.84
N SER A 137 8.19 2.99 -8.33
CA SER A 137 8.60 4.29 -8.86
C SER A 137 9.34 4.12 -10.20
N ALA A 138 10.30 3.18 -10.24
CA ALA A 138 11.01 2.77 -11.44
C ALA A 138 10.06 2.20 -12.49
N ARG A 139 9.03 1.46 -12.07
CA ARG A 139 8.00 0.95 -13.00
C ARG A 139 7.21 2.08 -13.65
N THR A 140 6.84 3.11 -12.88
CA THR A 140 6.12 4.28 -13.41
C THR A 140 6.98 5.04 -14.42
N LEU A 141 8.23 5.34 -14.05
CA LEU A 141 9.19 5.98 -14.95
C LEU A 141 9.50 5.12 -16.18
N GLY A 142 9.60 3.80 -16.03
CA GLY A 142 9.82 2.88 -17.13
C GLY A 142 8.67 2.88 -18.13
N LYS A 143 7.42 2.94 -17.66
CA LYS A 143 6.25 3.09 -18.53
C LYS A 143 6.27 4.42 -19.29
N GLU A 144 6.57 5.52 -18.60
CA GLU A 144 6.67 6.84 -19.22
C GLU A 144 7.76 6.85 -20.30
N TRP A 145 8.95 6.34 -19.98
CA TRP A 145 10.06 6.24 -20.90
C TRP A 145 9.73 5.40 -22.14
N LEU A 146 9.12 4.21 -21.96
CA LEU A 146 8.68 3.38 -23.09
C LEU A 146 7.64 4.09 -23.95
N THR A 147 6.71 4.81 -23.33
CA THR A 147 5.67 5.54 -24.06
C THR A 147 6.28 6.67 -24.88
N GLN A 148 7.22 7.43 -24.31
CA GLN A 148 7.96 8.47 -25.04
C GLN A 148 8.80 7.86 -26.17
N GLN A 149 9.47 6.73 -25.91
CA GLN A 149 10.26 6.03 -26.92
C GLN A 149 9.37 5.56 -28.08
N LEU A 150 8.20 4.98 -27.80
CA LEU A 150 7.22 4.61 -28.82
C LEU A 150 6.76 5.83 -29.62
N TYR A 151 6.40 6.92 -28.94
CA TYR A 151 5.92 8.14 -29.60
C TYR A 151 6.97 8.75 -30.53
N HIS A 152 8.22 8.91 -30.08
CA HIS A 152 9.27 9.52 -30.88
C HIS A 152 9.80 8.61 -31.99
N ASN A 153 9.78 7.28 -31.79
CA ASN A 153 10.24 6.31 -32.78
C ASN A 153 9.11 5.72 -33.62
N MET A 154 7.88 6.25 -33.54
CA MET A 154 6.72 5.67 -34.22
C MET A 154 6.88 5.63 -35.74
N HIS A 155 7.64 6.54 -36.34
CA HIS A 155 7.74 6.66 -37.80
C HIS A 155 8.30 5.40 -38.48
N GLU A 156 9.32 4.75 -37.90
CA GLU A 156 9.93 3.55 -38.51
C GLU A 156 9.02 2.31 -38.44
N PRO A 157 8.48 1.91 -37.27
CA PRO A 157 7.52 0.83 -37.18
C PRO A 157 6.26 1.10 -38.00
N PHE A 158 5.78 2.36 -38.03
CA PHE A 158 4.61 2.68 -38.84
C PHE A 158 4.89 2.62 -40.34
N ALA A 159 6.11 2.92 -40.79
CA ALA A 159 6.50 2.73 -42.18
C ALA A 159 6.60 1.24 -42.58
N SER A 160 6.76 0.33 -41.61
CA SER A 160 6.70 -1.11 -41.84
C SER A 160 5.28 -1.67 -41.96
N PHE A 161 4.26 -0.86 -41.65
CA PHE A 161 2.89 -1.27 -41.95
C PHE A 161 2.71 -1.33 -43.47
N PRO A 162 2.04 -2.37 -43.98
CA PRO A 162 1.76 -2.47 -45.39
C PRO A 162 0.91 -1.28 -45.83
N ALA A 163 1.18 -0.76 -47.02
CA ALA A 163 0.38 0.28 -47.64
C ALA A 163 -0.96 -0.31 -48.10
N VAL A 164 -1.85 -0.58 -47.14
CA VAL A 164 -3.20 -1.10 -47.39
C VAL A 164 -4.15 0.09 -47.56
N SER A 165 -5.00 0.03 -48.58
CA SER A 165 -6.14 0.95 -48.74
C SER A 165 -6.99 0.98 -47.46
N TYR A 166 -7.49 2.15 -47.08
CA TYR A 166 -8.41 2.31 -45.94
C TYR A 166 -9.68 1.46 -46.08
N ASP A 167 -10.05 1.08 -47.30
CA ASP A 167 -11.25 0.31 -47.60
C ASP A 167 -11.06 -1.21 -47.53
N ASN A 168 -9.82 -1.69 -47.33
CA ASN A 168 -9.52 -3.11 -47.29
C ASN A 168 -9.21 -3.57 -45.87
N GLU A 169 -9.84 -4.66 -45.47
CA GLU A 169 -9.44 -5.42 -44.29
C GLU A 169 -8.06 -6.04 -44.52
N PHE A 170 -7.20 -5.98 -43.52
CA PHE A 170 -5.85 -6.54 -43.58
C PHE A 170 -5.67 -7.55 -42.46
N PHE A 171 -5.04 -8.68 -42.77
CA PHE A 171 -4.72 -9.72 -41.81
C PHE A 171 -3.35 -10.29 -42.16
N HIS A 172 -2.44 -10.29 -41.19
CA HIS A 172 -1.07 -10.77 -41.36
C HIS A 172 -0.60 -11.49 -40.12
N ILE A 173 -0.07 -12.70 -40.30
CA ILE A 173 0.51 -13.51 -39.24
C ILE A 173 2.01 -13.63 -39.52
N ASP A 174 2.82 -13.19 -38.55
CA ASP A 174 4.24 -13.51 -38.47
C ASP A 174 4.45 -14.59 -37.39
N VAL A 175 4.99 -15.74 -37.78
CA VAL A 175 5.44 -16.78 -36.85
C VAL A 175 6.95 -16.83 -36.90
N GLN A 176 7.60 -16.59 -35.76
CA GLN A 176 9.05 -16.73 -35.61
C GLN A 176 9.35 -17.94 -34.74
N SER A 177 10.13 -18.88 -35.29
CA SER A 177 10.82 -19.92 -34.53
C SER A 177 12.27 -19.54 -34.35
N TRP A 178 12.87 -19.89 -33.22
CA TRP A 178 14.31 -19.77 -32.99
C TRP A 178 14.97 -21.13 -33.25
N ASP A 179 16.20 -21.19 -33.75
CA ASP A 179 16.90 -22.47 -33.98
C ASP A 179 17.43 -23.02 -32.64
N ASP A 180 16.59 -23.70 -31.87
CA ASP A 180 16.97 -24.53 -30.72
C ASP A 180 16.08 -25.80 -30.72
N ASP A 181 16.51 -26.87 -30.05
CA ASP A 181 15.88 -28.21 -30.11
C ASP A 181 14.40 -28.24 -29.62
N ASP A 182 13.91 -27.18 -28.97
CA ASP A 182 12.49 -26.98 -28.61
C ASP A 182 12.21 -25.48 -28.29
N PRO A 183 12.10 -24.60 -29.30
CA PRO A 183 12.13 -23.17 -29.11
C PRO A 183 10.72 -22.60 -28.89
N PRO A 184 10.54 -21.65 -27.96
CA PRO A 184 9.28 -20.90 -27.88
C PRO A 184 9.06 -20.14 -29.18
N PHE A 185 7.93 -20.37 -29.86
CA PHE A 185 7.56 -19.60 -31.04
C PHE A 185 6.92 -18.27 -30.61
N MET A 186 7.26 -17.19 -31.32
CA MET A 186 6.55 -15.93 -31.20
C MET A 186 5.50 -15.86 -32.32
N TYR A 187 4.24 -15.85 -31.93
CA TYR A 187 3.09 -15.61 -32.82
C TYR A 187 2.72 -14.13 -32.76
N MET A 188 2.81 -13.43 -33.88
CA MET A 188 2.38 -12.04 -34.00
C MET A 188 1.31 -11.93 -35.09
N GLU A 189 0.13 -11.50 -34.68
CA GLU A 189 -1.00 -11.26 -35.55
C GLU A 189 -1.24 -9.75 -35.70
N ARG A 190 -1.37 -9.27 -36.93
CA ARG A 190 -1.70 -7.89 -37.26
C ARG A 190 -2.99 -7.87 -38.05
N MET A 191 -3.95 -7.07 -37.58
CA MET A 191 -5.26 -6.93 -38.19
C MET A 191 -5.60 -5.45 -38.43
N GLN A 192 -6.26 -5.14 -39.55
CA GLN A 192 -6.88 -3.84 -39.82
C GLN A 192 -8.36 -4.08 -40.13
N TYR A 193 -9.23 -3.38 -39.41
CA TYR A 193 -10.68 -3.41 -39.62
C TYR A 193 -11.25 -2.00 -39.70
N SER A 194 -12.21 -1.80 -40.61
CA SER A 194 -13.06 -0.61 -40.61
C SER A 194 -14.24 -0.86 -39.67
N LEU A 195 -14.22 -0.26 -38.48
CA LEU A 195 -15.32 -0.36 -37.52
C LEU A 195 -16.25 0.85 -37.67
N PRO A 196 -17.56 0.66 -37.93
CA PRO A 196 -18.51 1.76 -37.96
C PRO A 196 -18.72 2.31 -36.55
N GLY A 197 -18.60 3.63 -36.37
CA GLY A 197 -18.89 4.29 -35.10
C GLY A 197 -17.84 5.29 -34.61
N THR A 198 -17.95 5.69 -33.34
CA THR A 198 -17.01 6.62 -32.70
C THR A 198 -15.96 5.88 -31.89
N VAL A 199 -14.79 6.50 -31.70
CA VAL A 199 -13.70 5.99 -30.85
C VAL A 199 -14.18 5.65 -29.43
N HIS A 200 -15.20 6.37 -28.92
CA HIS A 200 -15.79 6.10 -27.62
C HIS A 200 -16.52 4.74 -27.56
N MET A 201 -17.24 4.37 -28.62
CA MET A 201 -17.88 3.04 -28.70
C MET A 201 -16.85 1.92 -28.79
N PHE A 202 -15.76 2.13 -29.54
CA PHE A 202 -14.64 1.21 -29.60
C PHE A 202 -13.98 1.01 -28.22
N ARG A 203 -13.65 2.11 -27.53
CA ARG A 203 -13.11 2.06 -26.16
C ARG A 203 -14.01 1.23 -25.24
N ARG A 204 -15.31 1.49 -25.23
CA ARG A 204 -16.28 0.76 -24.39
C ARG A 204 -16.34 -0.73 -24.74
N LEU A 205 -16.24 -1.08 -26.03
CA LEU A 205 -16.20 -2.47 -26.48
C LEU A 205 -14.93 -3.17 -25.99
N VAL A 206 -13.76 -2.55 -26.13
CA VAL A 206 -12.49 -3.10 -25.64
C VAL A 206 -12.53 -3.24 -24.11
N GLU A 207 -12.94 -2.20 -23.39
CA GLU A 207 -13.01 -2.24 -21.91
C GLU A 207 -13.98 -3.33 -21.39
N SER A 208 -15.09 -3.59 -22.09
CA SER A 208 -16.09 -4.59 -21.66
C SER A 208 -15.84 -6.00 -22.18
N LYS A 209 -15.10 -6.16 -23.27
CA LYS A 209 -14.93 -7.44 -23.98
C LYS A 209 -13.49 -7.76 -24.37
N MET A 210 -12.49 -7.14 -23.76
CA MET A 210 -11.06 -7.29 -24.10
C MET A 210 -10.65 -8.75 -24.32
N GLN A 211 -11.11 -9.66 -23.45
CA GLN A 211 -10.80 -11.09 -23.55
C GLN A 211 -11.48 -11.77 -24.76
N ALA A 212 -12.73 -11.42 -25.06
CA ALA A 212 -13.46 -11.99 -26.21
C ALA A 212 -13.03 -11.37 -27.56
N VAL A 213 -12.47 -10.16 -27.55
CA VAL A 213 -11.95 -9.47 -28.74
C VAL A 213 -10.54 -9.97 -29.08
N LEU A 214 -9.69 -10.21 -28.07
CA LEU A 214 -8.31 -10.68 -28.26
C LEU A 214 -8.19 -12.20 -28.45
N PHE A 215 -9.17 -12.96 -27.96
CA PHE A 215 -9.24 -14.41 -28.08
C PHE A 215 -10.59 -14.76 -28.68
N SER A 216 -10.74 -14.60 -30.01
CA SER A 216 -11.81 -15.32 -30.69
C SER A 216 -11.55 -16.81 -30.49
N ASN A 217 -12.55 -17.55 -30.02
CA ASN A 217 -12.42 -18.99 -29.82
C ASN A 217 -12.12 -19.66 -31.18
N ASP A 218 -10.87 -20.06 -31.40
CA ASP A 218 -10.47 -21.00 -32.45
C ASP A 218 -10.97 -22.43 -32.16
N VAL A 219 -12.22 -22.56 -31.70
CA VAL A 219 -12.87 -23.84 -31.43
C VAL A 219 -13.97 -24.06 -32.46
N GLU A 220 -13.61 -24.04 -33.74
CA GLU A 220 -14.51 -24.54 -34.78
C GLU A 220 -13.80 -24.98 -36.07
N MET A 221 -12.61 -25.58 -35.99
CA MET A 221 -12.00 -26.27 -37.15
C MET A 221 -11.39 -27.63 -36.78
N ALA A 222 -12.10 -28.40 -35.95
CA ALA A 222 -11.81 -29.82 -35.76
C ALA A 222 -13.12 -30.63 -35.77
N SER A 223 -13.76 -30.71 -36.93
CA SER A 223 -14.68 -31.83 -37.19
C SER A 223 -13.84 -33.03 -37.65
N PRO A 224 -13.84 -34.14 -36.91
CA PRO A 224 -13.24 -35.37 -37.40
C PRO A 224 -14.16 -36.00 -38.45
N ASN A 225 -13.60 -36.32 -39.62
CA ASN A 225 -14.15 -37.33 -40.52
C ASN A 225 -13.86 -38.74 -39.98
#